data_AF-A0A378IX07-F1
#
_entry.id   AF-A0A378IX07-F1
#
_cell.length_a   1.000
_cell.length_b   1.000
_cell.length_c   1.000
_cell.angle_alpha   90.00
_cell.angle_beta   90.00
_cell.angle_gamma   90.00
#
_symmetry.space_group_name_H-M   'P 1'
#
loop_
_entity.id
_entity.type
_entity.pdbx_description
1 polymer ?
#
loop_
_entity_poly.entity_id
_entity_poly.type
_entity_poly.pdbx_seq_one_letter_code
_entity_poly.pdbx_strand_id
1 'polypeptide(L)'
;MIDLSKLEERLCAIEMRLTLIENHLSNTTESPWAEATTIKPTLPPIQPKESLPAAKPGNWLGLIAVVCFVLAAGFILKLSIESGWLTAEKQIGLAALFGFALIGAGYQLLESDRKYASLLPAAGIIILYCTVFAAYGLYSLASFQTALAMTILISSICIWLYIKVKHDIYAIIAAIGAYTTPGILGLHVTTVFSLYYFIVCSLTFATISIWVQSRLLTMIAAYLSILVTSLVGFNLNNDLLIAFILALHFIIFSVGTYFYTRLTNQQLSEKEAWSFFPVLIIFYAMEYYFIDRIEPVLAPWISLGFAGLLIGLYLYAKKWVSSLNSESVIVAFTTVVCFHSIYLELLPLELRPWLFVLIILGSAVLPVNHLTKKKPHYSLIPTIAVLIILAMEYLAMLAHLMADFNLAWFIVATASFLAFGYC
;
A
#
# COMPACT_ATOMS: atom_id res chain seq x y z
N MET A 1 18.18 44.93 68.97
CA MET A 1 17.55 45.91 68.07
C MET A 1 18.21 45.72 66.72
N ILE A 2 17.50 45.18 65.73
CA ILE A 2 18.04 44.96 64.38
C ILE A 2 18.23 46.34 63.75
N ASP A 3 19.45 46.62 63.32
CA ASP A 3 19.84 47.91 62.76
C ASP A 3 19.25 48.04 61.34
N LEU A 4 18.08 48.67 61.24
CA LEU A 4 17.34 48.84 59.98
C LEU A 4 18.18 49.56 58.91
N SER A 5 19.09 50.44 59.32
CA SER A 5 19.97 51.17 58.40
C SER A 5 20.87 50.23 57.59
N LYS A 6 21.38 49.18 58.26
CA LYS A 6 22.25 48.17 57.66
C LYS A 6 21.48 47.20 56.75
N LEU A 7 20.17 47.08 56.92
CA LEU A 7 19.31 46.26 56.07
C LEU A 7 18.96 46.99 54.77
N GLU A 8 18.63 48.27 54.86
CA GLU A 8 18.37 49.15 53.71
C GLU A 8 19.61 49.29 52.81
N GLU A 9 20.79 49.43 53.42
CA GLU A 9 22.05 49.50 52.68
C GLU A 9 22.35 48.21 51.90
N ARG A 10 22.02 47.04 52.47
CA ARG A 10 22.18 45.74 51.77
C ARG A 10 21.15 45.53 50.67
N LEU A 11 19.91 45.99 50.86
CA LEU A 11 18.87 45.95 49.82
C LEU A 11 19.24 46.82 48.62
N CYS A 12 19.70 48.05 48.88
CA CYS A 12 20.13 48.97 47.83
C CYS A 12 21.35 48.43 47.05
N ALA A 13 22.28 47.77 47.75
CA ALA A 13 23.42 47.10 47.11
C ALA A 13 23.02 45.88 46.23
N ILE A 14 21.95 45.16 46.60
CA ILE A 14 21.42 44.04 45.82
C ILE A 14 20.66 44.53 44.59
N GLU A 15 19.84 45.58 44.72
CA GLU A 15 19.10 46.19 43.60
C GLU A 15 20.05 46.81 42.56
N MET A 16 21.14 47.47 43.00
CA MET A 16 22.19 47.94 42.08
C MET A 16 22.91 46.79 41.35
N ARG A 17 23.12 45.64 41.99
CA ARG A 17 23.72 44.47 41.33
C ARG A 17 22.76 43.83 40.33
N LEU A 18 21.48 43.76 40.66
CA LEU A 18 20.44 43.21 39.77
C LEU A 18 20.29 44.06 38.50
N THR A 19 20.22 45.39 38.65
CA THR A 19 20.15 46.32 37.51
C THR A 19 21.41 46.29 36.65
N LEU A 20 22.60 46.11 37.24
CA LEU A 20 23.84 45.88 36.48
C LEU A 20 23.81 44.57 35.67
N ILE A 21 23.27 43.49 36.24
CA ILE A 21 23.17 42.18 35.56
C ILE A 21 22.12 42.23 34.44
N GLU A 22 20.97 42.87 34.68
CA GLU A 22 19.94 43.08 33.64
C GLU A 22 20.46 43.90 32.47
N ASN A 23 21.22 44.98 32.72
CA ASN A 23 21.87 45.75 31.65
C ASN A 23 22.98 44.97 30.94
N HIS A 24 23.68 44.07 31.64
CA HIS A 24 24.70 43.22 31.01
C HIS A 24 24.08 42.12 30.14
N LEU A 25 22.90 41.59 30.52
CA LEU A 25 22.15 40.61 29.74
C LEU A 25 21.43 41.24 28.54
N SER A 26 20.89 42.45 28.68
CA SER A 26 20.29 43.17 27.54
C SER A 26 21.36 43.53 26.49
N ASN A 27 22.56 43.94 26.92
CA ASN A 27 23.67 44.28 26.02
C ASN A 27 24.43 43.06 25.44
N THR A 28 24.25 41.83 25.95
CA THR A 28 24.89 40.62 25.38
C THR A 28 24.10 39.98 24.23
N THR A 29 22.97 40.57 23.82
CA THR A 29 22.23 40.14 22.63
C THR A 29 22.87 40.65 21.32
N GLU A 30 23.85 41.55 21.39
CA GLU A 30 24.68 41.95 20.23
C GLU A 30 26.15 41.58 20.49
N SER A 31 26.61 40.46 19.92
CA SER A 31 28.01 40.03 19.99
C SER A 31 28.86 40.69 18.88
N PRO A 32 30.01 41.32 19.19
CA PRO A 32 30.92 41.94 18.21
C PRO A 32 31.84 40.96 17.44
N TRP A 33 31.64 39.64 17.51
CA TRP A 33 32.50 38.64 16.86
C TRP A 33 31.83 37.83 15.74
N ALA A 34 30.74 38.33 15.16
CA ALA A 34 30.10 37.67 14.00
C ALA A 34 30.65 38.12 12.63
N GLU A 35 31.84 38.72 12.60
CA GLU A 35 32.56 39.05 11.36
C GLU A 35 33.80 38.15 11.21
N ALA A 36 33.55 36.85 11.11
CA ALA A 36 34.45 35.91 10.47
C ALA A 36 33.66 35.19 9.39
N THR A 37 34.12 35.35 8.16
CA THR A 37 33.56 34.94 6.87
C THR A 37 33.00 33.52 6.91
N THR A 38 31.72 33.39 7.22
CA THR A 38 30.97 32.18 6.88
C THR A 38 30.58 32.33 5.42
N ILE A 39 31.35 31.68 4.55
CA ILE A 39 30.82 31.23 3.26
C ILE A 39 29.63 30.34 3.63
N LYS A 40 28.42 30.93 3.67
CA LYS A 40 27.20 30.15 3.60
C LYS A 40 27.38 29.28 2.36
N PRO A 41 27.33 27.94 2.45
CA PRO A 41 27.05 27.17 1.26
C PRO A 41 25.73 27.73 0.76
N THR A 42 25.76 28.37 -0.41
CA THR A 42 24.55 28.61 -1.17
C THR A 42 24.03 27.23 -1.51
N LEU A 43 23.28 26.64 -0.59
CA LEU A 43 22.40 25.52 -0.89
C LEU A 43 21.64 26.02 -2.13
N PRO A 44 21.72 25.32 -3.27
CA PRO A 44 20.83 25.65 -4.38
C PRO A 44 19.43 25.74 -3.80
N PRO A 45 18.63 26.75 -4.18
CA PRO A 45 17.32 26.95 -3.58
C PRO A 45 16.63 25.60 -3.60
N ILE A 46 16.36 25.05 -2.41
CA ILE A 46 15.54 23.86 -2.28
C ILE A 46 14.23 24.29 -2.90
N GLN A 47 14.02 23.91 -4.15
CA GLN A 47 12.72 24.03 -4.78
C GLN A 47 11.76 23.44 -3.76
N PRO A 48 10.74 24.18 -3.32
CA PRO A 48 9.77 23.66 -2.37
C PRO A 48 9.34 22.29 -2.88
N LYS A 49 9.76 21.24 -2.17
CA LYS A 49 9.32 19.88 -2.42
C LYS A 49 7.82 19.99 -2.33
N GLU A 50 7.15 19.84 -3.47
CA GLU A 50 5.72 20.05 -3.65
C GLU A 50 5.01 19.40 -2.47
N SER A 51 4.65 20.23 -1.50
CA SER A 51 3.88 19.79 -0.36
C SER A 51 2.56 19.34 -0.97
N LEU A 52 2.12 18.13 -0.59
CA LEU A 52 0.80 17.61 -0.92
C LEU A 52 -0.17 18.79 -0.96
N PRO A 53 -0.81 19.09 -2.11
CA PRO A 53 -1.56 20.32 -2.23
C PRO A 53 -2.63 20.29 -1.14
N ALA A 54 -2.51 21.21 -0.18
CA ALA A 54 -3.55 21.48 0.79
C ALA A 54 -4.85 21.59 -0.03
N ALA A 55 -5.81 20.72 0.27
CA ALA A 55 -7.03 20.60 -0.49
C ALA A 55 -7.74 21.96 -0.49
N LYS A 56 -7.56 22.74 -1.56
CA LYS A 56 -8.29 23.99 -1.76
C LYS A 56 -9.80 23.65 -1.71
N PRO A 57 -10.62 24.45 -1.01
CA PRO A 57 -12.02 24.14 -0.73
C PRO A 57 -12.91 23.98 -1.98
N GLY A 58 -12.45 24.32 -3.19
CA GLY A 58 -13.23 24.10 -4.41
C GLY A 58 -13.18 22.67 -4.98
N ASN A 59 -12.21 21.82 -4.60
CA ASN A 59 -11.98 20.55 -5.31
C ASN A 59 -13.11 19.51 -5.10
N TRP A 60 -13.94 19.72 -4.08
CA TRP A 60 -15.06 18.85 -3.71
C TRP A 60 -16.19 18.91 -4.73
N LEU A 61 -16.49 20.11 -5.27
CA LEU A 61 -17.59 20.27 -6.21
C LEU A 61 -17.34 19.50 -7.50
N GLY A 62 -16.10 19.51 -8.00
CA GLY A 62 -15.71 18.71 -9.15
C GLY A 62 -15.84 17.21 -8.89
N LEU A 63 -15.42 16.74 -7.71
CA LEU A 63 -15.54 15.32 -7.34
C LEU A 63 -17.00 14.89 -7.25
N ILE A 64 -17.85 15.72 -6.65
CA ILE A 64 -19.29 15.49 -6.57
C ILE A 64 -19.90 15.46 -7.97
N ALA A 65 -19.50 16.35 -8.87
CA ALA A 65 -19.96 16.34 -10.25
C ALA A 65 -19.61 15.03 -10.96
N VAL A 66 -18.39 14.49 -10.78
CA VAL A 66 -18.01 13.17 -11.33
C VAL A 66 -18.94 12.09 -10.79
N VAL A 67 -19.16 12.04 -9.47
CA VAL A 67 -20.06 11.06 -8.85
C VAL A 67 -21.47 11.19 -9.41
N CYS A 68 -22.00 12.41 -9.51
CA CYS A 68 -23.31 12.67 -10.09
C CYS A 68 -23.40 12.22 -11.55
N PHE A 69 -22.38 12.46 -12.38
CA PHE A 69 -22.37 12.02 -13.79
C PHE A 69 -22.31 10.50 -13.92
N VAL A 70 -21.50 9.84 -13.09
CA VAL A 70 -21.42 8.37 -13.07
C VAL A 70 -22.73 7.77 -12.60
N LEU A 71 -23.35 8.32 -11.54
CA LEU A 71 -24.67 7.91 -11.07
C LEU A 71 -25.75 8.20 -12.11
N ALA A 72 -25.71 9.34 -12.80
CA ALA A 72 -26.65 9.66 -13.88
C ALA A 72 -26.56 8.63 -15.00
N ALA A 73 -25.36 8.23 -15.41
CA ALA A 73 -25.19 7.15 -16.39
C ALA A 73 -25.72 5.81 -15.86
N GLY A 74 -25.42 5.46 -14.60
CA GLY A 74 -25.96 4.27 -13.95
C GLY A 74 -27.50 4.26 -13.87
N PHE A 75 -28.11 5.40 -13.56
CA PHE A 75 -29.55 5.58 -13.54
C PHE A 75 -30.16 5.49 -14.94
N ILE A 76 -29.54 6.09 -15.96
CA ILE A 76 -29.98 5.95 -17.35
C ILE A 76 -30.01 4.47 -17.74
N LEU A 77 -28.98 3.70 -17.37
CA LEU A 77 -28.94 2.26 -17.63
C LEU A 77 -30.00 1.51 -16.81
N LYS A 78 -30.15 1.79 -15.51
CA LYS A 78 -31.06 1.03 -14.64
C LYS A 78 -32.54 1.39 -14.84
N LEU A 79 -32.89 2.68 -14.80
CA LEU A 79 -34.29 3.14 -14.93
C LEU A 79 -34.86 2.85 -16.32
N SER A 80 -34.02 2.83 -17.34
CA SER A 80 -34.47 2.50 -18.69
C SER A 80 -34.81 1.01 -18.85
N ILE A 81 -34.20 0.12 -18.03
CA ILE A 81 -34.62 -1.28 -17.95
C ILE A 81 -36.02 -1.37 -17.32
N GLU A 82 -36.23 -0.73 -16.18
CA GLU A 82 -37.47 -0.85 -15.40
C GLU A 82 -38.67 -0.22 -16.11
N SER A 83 -38.46 0.88 -16.84
CA SER A 83 -39.55 1.59 -17.53
C SER A 83 -39.87 1.02 -18.91
N GLY A 84 -38.95 0.29 -19.55
CA GLY A 84 -39.13 -0.27 -20.90
C GLY A 84 -39.17 0.79 -22.04
N TRP A 85 -38.84 2.06 -21.75
CA TRP A 85 -38.95 3.16 -22.71
C TRP A 85 -37.92 3.11 -23.85
N LEU A 86 -36.76 2.51 -23.61
CA LEU A 86 -35.63 2.51 -24.54
C LEU A 86 -35.11 1.08 -24.75
N THR A 87 -34.77 0.71 -25.98
CA THR A 87 -34.13 -0.60 -26.26
C THR A 87 -32.70 -0.64 -25.71
N ALA A 88 -32.23 -1.81 -25.29
CA ALA A 88 -30.89 -2.00 -24.71
C ALA A 88 -29.76 -1.38 -25.56
N GLU A 89 -29.82 -1.54 -26.88
CA GLU A 89 -28.88 -0.96 -27.84
C GLU A 89 -28.81 0.58 -27.74
N LYS A 90 -29.98 1.23 -27.67
CA LYS A 90 -30.07 2.69 -27.56
C LYS A 90 -29.57 3.19 -26.21
N GLN A 91 -29.78 2.42 -25.15
CA GLN A 91 -29.31 2.77 -23.80
C GLN A 91 -27.78 2.76 -23.73
N ILE A 92 -27.15 1.69 -24.22
CA ILE A 92 -25.70 1.57 -24.32
C ILE A 92 -25.14 2.66 -25.24
N GLY A 93 -25.81 2.91 -26.38
CA GLY A 93 -25.44 3.99 -27.30
C GLY A 93 -25.48 5.37 -26.66
N LEU A 94 -26.53 5.68 -25.89
CA LEU A 94 -26.68 6.95 -25.19
C LEU A 94 -25.65 7.10 -24.07
N ALA A 95 -25.40 6.04 -23.29
CA ALA A 95 -24.36 6.04 -22.25
C ALA A 95 -22.96 6.24 -22.85
N ALA A 96 -22.65 5.58 -23.96
CA ALA A 96 -21.41 5.77 -24.70
C ALA A 96 -21.28 7.21 -25.21
N LEU A 97 -22.33 7.74 -25.85
CA LEU A 97 -22.35 9.11 -26.35
C LEU A 97 -22.16 10.13 -25.23
N PHE A 98 -22.80 9.92 -24.09
CA PHE A 98 -22.62 10.75 -22.90
C PHE A 98 -21.18 10.69 -22.37
N GLY A 99 -20.57 9.51 -22.29
CA GLY A 99 -19.16 9.34 -21.93
C GLY A 99 -18.22 10.09 -22.88
N PHE A 100 -18.41 9.95 -24.19
CA PHE A 100 -17.62 10.68 -25.20
C PHE A 100 -17.86 12.19 -25.14
N ALA A 101 -19.10 12.63 -24.89
CA ALA A 101 -19.42 14.06 -24.73
C ALA A 101 -18.68 14.67 -23.54
N LEU A 102 -18.60 13.97 -22.39
CA LEU A 102 -17.83 14.43 -21.24
C LEU A 102 -16.32 14.48 -21.52
N ILE A 103 -15.79 13.49 -22.25
CA ILE A 103 -14.38 13.49 -22.68
C ILE A 103 -14.11 14.69 -23.60
N GLY A 104 -14.96 14.92 -24.60
CA GLY A 104 -14.81 16.03 -25.54
C GLY A 104 -14.92 17.39 -24.86
N ALA A 105 -15.93 17.59 -24.01
CA ALA A 105 -16.13 18.81 -23.24
C ALA A 105 -14.96 19.07 -22.29
N GLY A 106 -14.51 18.04 -21.58
CA GLY A 106 -13.35 18.13 -20.69
C GLY A 106 -12.05 18.42 -21.44
N TYR A 107 -11.88 17.88 -22.64
CA TYR A 107 -10.72 18.17 -23.48
C TYR A 107 -10.66 19.62 -23.92
N GLN A 108 -11.80 20.22 -24.32
CA GLN A 108 -11.89 21.63 -24.67
C GLN A 108 -11.59 22.54 -23.47
N LEU A 109 -12.00 22.14 -22.27
CA LEU A 109 -11.83 22.93 -21.04
C LEU A 109 -10.42 22.83 -20.43
N LEU A 110 -9.54 21.96 -20.94
CA LEU A 110 -8.17 21.78 -20.44
C LEU A 110 -7.33 23.06 -20.54
N GLU A 111 -7.66 23.99 -21.43
CA GLU A 111 -6.95 25.26 -21.60
C GLU A 111 -7.26 26.26 -20.47
N SER A 112 -8.44 26.16 -19.84
CA SER A 112 -8.87 27.12 -18.81
C SER A 112 -8.42 26.72 -17.40
N ASP A 113 -8.79 25.51 -16.95
CA ASP A 113 -8.37 24.98 -15.66
C ASP A 113 -8.13 23.47 -15.75
N ARG A 114 -6.85 23.09 -15.90
CA ARG A 114 -6.45 21.69 -16.06
C ARG A 114 -6.94 20.78 -14.93
N LYS A 115 -6.98 21.26 -13.70
CA LYS A 115 -7.29 20.41 -12.54
C LYS A 115 -8.77 20.02 -12.55
N TYR A 116 -9.66 20.99 -12.69
CA TYR A 116 -11.10 20.70 -12.77
C TYR A 116 -11.49 20.09 -14.11
N ALA A 117 -10.90 20.56 -15.20
CA ALA A 117 -11.16 19.99 -16.52
C ALA A 117 -10.76 18.52 -16.58
N SER A 118 -9.72 18.09 -15.86
CA SER A 118 -9.29 16.68 -15.82
C SER A 118 -10.34 15.71 -15.24
N LEU A 119 -11.30 16.21 -14.46
CA LEU A 119 -12.36 15.39 -13.85
C LEU A 119 -13.43 14.96 -14.85
N LEU A 120 -13.75 15.79 -15.85
CA LEU A 120 -14.76 15.48 -16.87
C LEU A 120 -14.35 14.28 -17.75
N PRO A 121 -13.13 14.25 -18.33
CA PRO A 121 -12.66 13.10 -19.08
C PRO A 121 -12.50 11.86 -18.21
N ALA A 122 -12.15 12.01 -16.92
CA ALA A 122 -12.14 10.88 -15.99
C ALA A 122 -13.54 10.28 -15.83
N ALA A 123 -14.56 11.12 -15.60
CA ALA A 123 -15.97 10.68 -15.53
C ALA A 123 -16.39 9.98 -16.83
N GLY A 124 -16.06 10.55 -17.98
CA GLY A 124 -16.39 9.95 -19.27
C GLY A 124 -15.77 8.56 -19.46
N ILE A 125 -14.51 8.36 -19.08
CA ILE A 125 -13.85 7.04 -19.11
C ILE A 125 -14.55 6.04 -18.19
N ILE A 126 -14.93 6.44 -16.98
CA ILE A 126 -15.67 5.58 -16.05
C ILE A 126 -17.00 5.15 -16.67
N ILE A 127 -17.72 6.08 -17.29
CA ILE A 127 -19.00 5.79 -17.96
C ILE A 127 -18.80 4.84 -19.14
N LEU A 128 -17.73 5.00 -19.93
CA LEU A 128 -17.41 4.07 -21.01
C LEU A 128 -17.11 2.64 -20.48
N TYR A 129 -16.37 2.53 -19.37
CA TYR A 129 -16.17 1.23 -18.71
C TYR A 129 -17.50 0.63 -18.23
N CYS A 130 -18.35 1.41 -17.56
CA CYS A 130 -19.70 1.00 -17.18
C CYS A 130 -20.52 0.55 -18.38
N THR A 131 -20.40 1.23 -19.51
CA THR A 131 -21.15 0.94 -20.73
C THR A 131 -20.77 -0.43 -21.31
N VAL A 132 -19.47 -0.73 -21.41
CA VAL A 132 -19.00 -2.04 -21.88
C VAL A 132 -19.36 -3.15 -20.91
N PHE A 133 -19.21 -2.89 -19.61
CA PHE A 133 -19.54 -3.87 -18.59
C PHE A 133 -21.05 -4.16 -18.57
N ALA A 134 -21.90 -3.15 -18.73
CA ALA A 134 -23.35 -3.31 -18.87
C ALA A 134 -23.73 -4.05 -20.17
N ALA A 135 -23.06 -3.74 -21.30
CA ALA A 135 -23.33 -4.39 -22.57
C ALA A 135 -23.10 -5.91 -22.53
N TYR A 136 -22.07 -6.35 -21.80
CA TYR A 136 -21.82 -7.77 -21.54
C TYR A 136 -22.75 -8.32 -20.45
N GLY A 137 -22.75 -7.71 -19.26
CA GLY A 137 -23.34 -8.28 -18.06
C GLY A 137 -24.86 -8.14 -17.94
N LEU A 138 -25.41 -6.95 -18.23
CA LEU A 138 -26.85 -6.68 -18.06
C LEU A 138 -27.65 -7.09 -19.30
N TYR A 139 -27.14 -6.77 -20.48
CA TYR A 139 -27.92 -6.91 -21.70
C TYR A 139 -27.53 -8.11 -22.56
N SER A 140 -26.41 -8.79 -22.27
CA SER A 140 -25.87 -9.87 -23.10
C SER A 140 -25.75 -9.50 -24.59
N LEU A 141 -25.57 -8.20 -24.88
CA LEU A 141 -25.48 -7.66 -26.24
C LEU A 141 -24.10 -7.92 -26.85
N ALA A 142 -23.07 -7.96 -26.00
CA ALA A 142 -21.70 -8.18 -26.41
C ALA A 142 -21.26 -9.60 -26.05
N SER A 143 -20.60 -10.27 -26.99
CA SER A 143 -19.83 -11.49 -26.69
C SER A 143 -18.66 -11.17 -25.75
N PHE A 144 -18.15 -12.19 -25.06
CA PHE A 144 -16.97 -12.07 -24.19
C PHE A 144 -15.77 -11.43 -24.92
N GLN A 145 -15.48 -11.87 -26.15
CA GLN A 145 -14.36 -11.38 -26.95
C GLN A 145 -14.54 -9.89 -27.32
N THR A 146 -15.75 -9.50 -27.74
CA THR A 146 -16.05 -8.11 -28.09
C THR A 146 -16.00 -7.19 -26.88
N ALA A 147 -16.50 -7.63 -25.72
CA ALA A 147 -16.46 -6.84 -24.50
C ALA A 147 -15.02 -6.62 -24.04
N LEU A 148 -14.19 -7.67 -24.06
CA LEU A 148 -12.77 -7.57 -23.70
C LEU A 148 -12.00 -6.64 -24.66
N ALA A 149 -12.22 -6.76 -25.97
CA ALA A 149 -11.61 -5.89 -26.96
C ALA A 149 -12.00 -4.41 -26.74
N MET A 150 -13.28 -4.15 -26.42
CA MET A 150 -13.75 -2.80 -26.10
C MET A 150 -13.15 -2.26 -24.80
N THR A 151 -12.98 -3.09 -23.76
CA THR A 151 -12.27 -2.70 -22.54
C THR A 151 -10.84 -2.29 -22.85
N ILE A 152 -10.10 -3.07 -23.65
CA ILE A 152 -8.72 -2.75 -24.06
C ILE A 152 -8.68 -1.44 -24.87
N LEU A 153 -9.65 -1.22 -25.76
CA LEU A 153 -9.77 0.02 -26.52
C LEU A 153 -9.98 1.23 -25.60
N ILE A 154 -10.91 1.14 -24.65
CA ILE A 154 -11.19 2.21 -23.67
C ILE A 154 -9.97 2.44 -22.78
N SER A 155 -9.28 1.40 -22.35
CA SER A 155 -8.03 1.49 -21.62
C SER A 155 -6.94 2.21 -22.41
N SER A 156 -6.83 1.94 -23.72
CA SER A 156 -5.90 2.63 -24.61
C SER A 156 -6.25 4.11 -24.75
N ILE A 157 -7.55 4.43 -24.87
CA ILE A 157 -8.04 5.83 -24.86
C ILE A 157 -7.73 6.48 -23.51
N CYS A 158 -7.89 5.77 -22.39
CA CYS A 158 -7.59 6.28 -21.06
C CYS A 158 -6.11 6.68 -20.92
N ILE A 159 -5.19 5.85 -21.43
CA ILE A 159 -3.75 6.14 -21.48
C ILE A 159 -3.49 7.34 -22.41
N TRP A 160 -4.05 7.35 -23.61
CA TRP A 160 -3.86 8.45 -24.57
C TRP A 160 -4.32 9.80 -24.00
N LEU A 161 -5.48 9.81 -23.35
CA LEU A 161 -6.06 10.99 -22.73
C LEU A 161 -5.22 11.46 -21.55
N TYR A 162 -4.65 10.53 -20.77
CA TYR A 162 -3.70 10.87 -19.71
C TYR A 162 -2.50 11.67 -20.25
N ILE A 163 -1.93 11.29 -21.41
CA ILE A 163 -0.80 12.01 -22.05
C ILE A 163 -1.15 13.47 -22.36
N LYS A 164 -2.43 13.76 -22.65
CA LYS A 164 -2.91 15.10 -22.96
C LYS A 164 -3.24 15.91 -21.71
N VAL A 165 -3.90 15.27 -20.74
CA VAL A 165 -4.32 15.89 -19.47
C VAL A 165 -3.10 16.22 -18.60
N LYS A 166 -2.16 15.27 -18.47
CA LYS A 166 -0.95 15.34 -17.62
C LYS A 166 -1.23 15.73 -16.17
N HIS A 167 -2.25 15.14 -15.57
CA HIS A 167 -2.64 15.44 -14.20
C HIS A 167 -3.05 14.18 -13.44
N ASP A 168 -2.44 13.94 -12.28
CA ASP A 168 -2.59 12.71 -11.48
C ASP A 168 -4.03 12.43 -11.05
N ILE A 169 -4.77 13.48 -10.68
CA ILE A 169 -6.17 13.34 -10.22
C ILE A 169 -7.04 12.61 -11.26
N TYR A 170 -6.84 12.85 -12.56
CA TYR A 170 -7.57 12.12 -13.60
C TYR A 170 -7.33 10.60 -13.48
N ALA A 171 -6.06 10.19 -13.35
CA ALA A 171 -5.70 8.78 -13.30
C ALA A 171 -6.21 8.11 -12.02
N ILE A 172 -6.17 8.81 -10.88
CA ILE A 172 -6.69 8.32 -9.60
C ILE A 172 -8.20 8.10 -9.69
N ILE A 173 -8.94 9.09 -10.18
CA ILE A 173 -10.41 9.00 -10.30
C ILE A 173 -10.81 7.93 -11.32
N ALA A 174 -10.12 7.88 -12.47
CA ALA A 174 -10.34 6.83 -13.47
C ALA A 174 -10.06 5.44 -12.90
N ALA A 175 -9.02 5.26 -12.09
CA ALA A 175 -8.71 3.99 -11.43
C ALA A 175 -9.82 3.56 -10.47
N ILE A 176 -10.23 4.45 -9.57
CA ILE A 176 -11.30 4.19 -8.60
C ILE A 176 -12.58 3.79 -9.35
N GLY A 177 -12.99 4.57 -10.36
CA GLY A 177 -14.21 4.28 -11.12
C GLY A 177 -14.13 3.00 -11.96
N ALA A 178 -12.97 2.71 -12.57
CA ALA A 178 -12.78 1.49 -13.34
C ALA A 178 -12.94 0.22 -12.49
N TYR A 179 -12.33 0.16 -11.30
CA TYR A 179 -12.47 -1.00 -10.41
C TYR A 179 -13.84 -1.09 -9.72
N THR A 180 -14.49 0.05 -9.47
CA THR A 180 -15.83 0.09 -8.85
C THR A 180 -16.97 -0.15 -9.84
N THR A 181 -16.70 -0.12 -11.14
CA THR A 181 -17.69 -0.28 -12.22
C THR A 181 -18.65 -1.46 -12.02
N PRO A 182 -18.20 -2.69 -11.73
CA PRO A 182 -19.11 -3.83 -11.55
C PRO A 182 -20.07 -3.62 -10.36
N GLY A 183 -19.57 -3.02 -9.27
CA GLY A 183 -20.37 -2.72 -8.08
C GLY A 183 -21.38 -1.61 -8.30
N ILE A 184 -21.04 -0.57 -9.07
CA ILE A 184 -21.95 0.55 -9.41
C ILE A 184 -23.19 0.05 -10.15
N LEU A 185 -23.02 -0.91 -11.05
CA LEU A 185 -24.11 -1.46 -11.84
C LEU A 185 -25.03 -2.40 -11.04
N GLY A 186 -24.71 -2.67 -9.76
CA GLY A 186 -25.48 -3.60 -8.93
C GLY A 186 -25.54 -5.01 -9.51
N LEU A 187 -24.64 -5.32 -10.45
CA LEU A 187 -24.52 -6.65 -11.01
C LEU A 187 -24.03 -7.56 -9.89
N HIS A 188 -24.72 -8.68 -9.66
CA HIS A 188 -24.12 -9.77 -8.91
C HIS A 188 -22.77 -10.03 -9.55
N VAL A 189 -21.72 -9.71 -8.80
CA VAL A 189 -20.40 -9.32 -9.30
C VAL A 189 -19.61 -10.52 -9.88
N THR A 190 -20.31 -11.60 -10.20
CA THR A 190 -19.86 -12.98 -10.25
C THR A 190 -19.79 -13.52 -11.66
N THR A 191 -19.35 -12.70 -12.60
CA THR A 191 -18.98 -13.21 -13.91
C THR A 191 -17.47 -13.36 -13.99
N VAL A 192 -17.04 -14.43 -14.67
CA VAL A 192 -15.63 -14.66 -15.00
C VAL A 192 -15.05 -13.46 -15.76
N PHE A 193 -15.86 -12.75 -16.54
CA PHE A 193 -15.46 -11.54 -17.27
C PHE A 193 -14.94 -10.42 -16.36
N SER A 194 -15.50 -10.24 -15.16
CA SER A 194 -15.03 -9.23 -14.19
C SER A 194 -13.53 -9.34 -13.93
N LEU A 195 -13.04 -10.58 -13.83
CA LEU A 195 -11.66 -10.86 -13.49
C LEU A 195 -10.69 -10.50 -14.63
N TYR A 196 -11.03 -10.86 -15.87
CA TYR A 196 -10.25 -10.46 -17.05
C TYR A 196 -10.26 -8.94 -17.25
N TYR A 197 -11.41 -8.31 -17.00
CA TYR A 197 -11.55 -6.85 -17.00
C TYR A 197 -10.57 -6.19 -16.00
N PHE A 198 -10.44 -6.72 -14.78
CA PHE A 198 -9.50 -6.20 -13.77
C PHE A 198 -8.02 -6.33 -14.16
N ILE A 199 -7.65 -7.38 -14.90
CA ILE A 199 -6.28 -7.51 -15.44
C ILE A 199 -5.98 -6.36 -16.41
N VAL A 200 -6.92 -6.07 -17.33
CA VAL A 200 -6.77 -4.98 -18.29
C VAL A 200 -6.65 -3.64 -17.55
N CYS A 201 -7.48 -3.40 -16.53
CA CYS A 201 -7.36 -2.22 -15.67
C CYS A 201 -5.99 -2.16 -14.98
N SER A 202 -5.48 -3.28 -14.46
CA SER A 202 -4.20 -3.34 -13.76
C SER A 202 -3.03 -3.00 -14.66
N LEU A 203 -2.99 -3.58 -15.87
CA LEU A 203 -1.99 -3.23 -16.89
C LEU A 203 -2.06 -1.75 -17.27
N THR A 204 -3.28 -1.22 -17.41
CA THR A 204 -3.51 0.18 -17.77
C THR A 204 -2.96 1.13 -16.72
N PHE A 205 -3.35 0.97 -15.45
CA PHE A 205 -2.92 1.88 -14.39
C PHE A 205 -1.47 1.65 -13.96
N ALA A 206 -0.93 0.44 -14.10
CA ALA A 206 0.51 0.21 -13.96
C ALA A 206 1.31 0.95 -15.04
N THR A 207 0.87 0.90 -16.30
CA THR A 207 1.49 1.64 -17.42
C THR A 207 1.43 3.15 -17.17
N ILE A 208 0.24 3.68 -16.85
CA ILE A 208 0.05 5.09 -16.53
C ILE A 208 0.97 5.49 -15.38
N SER A 209 1.03 4.71 -14.29
CA SER A 209 1.86 5.01 -13.13
C SER A 209 3.36 5.14 -13.45
N ILE A 210 3.90 4.27 -14.31
CA ILE A 210 5.29 4.36 -14.76
C ILE A 210 5.51 5.66 -15.55
N TRP A 211 4.57 6.03 -16.41
CA TRP A 211 4.66 7.25 -17.24
C TRP A 211 4.42 8.54 -16.46
N VAL A 212 3.49 8.54 -15.51
CA VAL A 212 3.21 9.68 -14.60
C VAL A 212 4.42 9.94 -13.70
N GLN A 213 5.20 8.90 -13.39
CA GLN A 213 6.11 8.93 -12.26
C GLN A 213 5.37 9.19 -10.94
N SER A 214 4.20 8.55 -10.76
CA SER A 214 3.41 8.64 -9.51
C SER A 214 3.25 7.28 -8.84
N ARG A 215 3.84 7.18 -7.64
CA ARG A 215 3.79 6.00 -6.76
C ARG A 215 2.45 5.80 -6.10
N LEU A 216 1.78 6.91 -5.79
CA LEU A 216 0.44 6.89 -5.20
C LEU A 216 -0.54 6.19 -6.13
N LEU A 217 -0.42 6.39 -7.44
CA LEU A 217 -1.24 5.69 -8.42
C LEU A 217 -0.97 4.18 -8.45
N THR A 218 0.31 3.75 -8.43
CA THR A 218 0.66 2.32 -8.34
C THR A 218 -0.01 1.68 -7.13
N MET A 219 0.08 2.38 -6.00
CA MET A 219 -0.44 1.91 -4.72
C MET A 219 -1.95 1.79 -4.75
N ILE A 220 -2.67 2.85 -5.12
CA ILE A 220 -4.14 2.83 -5.20
C ILE A 220 -4.61 1.72 -6.15
N ALA A 221 -3.97 1.57 -7.31
CA ALA A 221 -4.32 0.52 -8.26
C ALA A 221 -4.05 -0.89 -7.70
N ALA A 222 -2.95 -1.09 -6.96
CA ALA A 222 -2.66 -2.36 -6.29
C ALA A 222 -3.71 -2.69 -5.21
N TYR A 223 -4.07 -1.71 -4.36
CA TYR A 223 -5.11 -1.90 -3.35
C TYR A 223 -6.46 -2.25 -3.99
N LEU A 224 -6.88 -1.48 -5.00
CA LEU A 224 -8.18 -1.69 -5.66
C LEU A 224 -8.22 -3.02 -6.40
N SER A 225 -7.20 -3.36 -7.18
CA SER A 225 -7.16 -4.62 -7.93
C SER A 225 -7.22 -5.84 -7.02
N ILE A 226 -6.38 -5.91 -5.99
CA ILE A 226 -6.32 -7.05 -5.06
C ILE A 226 -7.62 -7.14 -4.24
N LEU A 227 -8.08 -6.02 -3.67
CA LEU A 227 -9.26 -6.01 -2.81
C LEU A 227 -10.53 -6.35 -3.60
N VAL A 228 -10.77 -5.69 -4.75
CA VAL A 228 -11.98 -5.91 -5.54
C VAL A 228 -11.98 -7.32 -6.14
N THR A 229 -10.84 -7.81 -6.64
CA THR A 229 -10.73 -9.19 -7.14
C THR A 229 -11.06 -10.20 -6.04
N SER A 230 -10.57 -9.97 -4.81
CA SER A 230 -10.85 -10.86 -3.67
C SER A 230 -12.33 -10.86 -3.30
N LEU A 231 -12.96 -9.68 -3.23
CA LEU A 231 -14.40 -9.55 -2.93
C LEU A 231 -15.29 -10.22 -3.98
N VAL A 232 -14.93 -10.05 -5.26
CA VAL A 232 -15.58 -10.73 -6.38
C VAL A 232 -15.34 -12.23 -6.32
N GLY A 233 -14.13 -12.64 -5.94
CA GLY A 233 -13.71 -14.02 -5.81
C GLY A 233 -14.55 -14.82 -4.82
N PHE A 234 -14.93 -14.25 -3.67
CA PHE A 234 -15.76 -14.97 -2.68
C PHE A 234 -17.11 -15.45 -3.21
N ASN A 235 -17.63 -14.79 -4.24
CA ASN A 235 -18.92 -15.11 -4.82
C ASN A 235 -18.77 -15.92 -6.13
N LEU A 236 -17.53 -16.16 -6.59
CA LEU A 236 -17.19 -16.93 -7.78
C LEU A 236 -16.70 -18.32 -7.35
N ASN A 237 -17.35 -19.38 -7.83
CA ASN A 237 -16.95 -20.77 -7.57
C ASN A 237 -15.76 -21.21 -8.45
N ASN A 238 -14.73 -20.39 -8.59
CA ASN A 238 -13.54 -20.72 -9.39
C ASN A 238 -12.26 -20.21 -8.70
N ASP A 239 -11.93 -20.84 -7.58
CA ASP A 239 -10.80 -20.48 -6.72
C ASP A 239 -9.46 -20.46 -7.49
N LEU A 240 -9.24 -21.39 -8.43
CA LEU A 240 -8.02 -21.47 -9.25
C LEU A 240 -7.81 -20.22 -10.10
N LEU A 241 -8.86 -19.78 -10.79
CA LEU A 241 -8.80 -18.61 -11.65
C LEU A 241 -8.56 -17.35 -10.79
N ILE A 242 -9.21 -17.25 -9.63
CA ILE A 242 -9.06 -16.12 -8.72
C ILE A 242 -7.63 -16.01 -8.20
N ALA A 243 -7.07 -17.12 -7.70
CA ALA A 243 -5.68 -17.19 -7.24
C ALA A 243 -4.71 -16.81 -8.38
N PHE A 244 -4.89 -17.37 -9.58
CA PHE A 244 -4.07 -17.00 -10.73
C PHE A 244 -4.10 -15.49 -11.03
N ILE A 245 -5.27 -14.86 -10.92
CA ILE A 245 -5.42 -13.42 -11.20
C ILE A 245 -4.87 -12.55 -10.07
N LEU A 246 -5.05 -12.94 -8.81
CA LEU A 246 -4.41 -12.28 -7.67
C LEU A 246 -2.88 -12.34 -7.77
N ALA A 247 -2.32 -13.52 -8.09
CA ALA A 247 -0.90 -13.69 -8.40
C ALA A 247 -0.43 -12.74 -9.53
N LEU A 248 -1.24 -12.63 -10.59
CA LEU A 248 -0.93 -11.77 -11.72
C LEU A 248 -0.97 -10.28 -11.34
N HIS A 249 -1.93 -9.84 -10.52
CA HIS A 249 -1.95 -8.48 -9.96
C HIS A 249 -0.70 -8.19 -9.14
N PHE A 250 -0.32 -9.11 -8.25
CA PHE A 250 0.90 -9.00 -7.46
C PHE A 250 2.14 -8.86 -8.34
N ILE A 251 2.27 -9.67 -9.40
CA ILE A 251 3.38 -9.59 -10.35
C ILE A 251 3.37 -8.24 -11.07
N ILE A 252 2.22 -7.80 -11.61
CA ILE A 252 2.11 -6.52 -12.33
C ILE A 252 2.61 -5.36 -11.46
N PHE A 253 2.14 -5.26 -10.21
CA PHE A 253 2.47 -4.11 -9.36
C PHE A 253 3.86 -4.22 -8.71
N SER A 254 4.34 -5.41 -8.36
CA SER A 254 5.70 -5.60 -7.83
C SER A 254 6.75 -5.33 -8.90
N VAL A 255 6.59 -5.90 -10.09
CA VAL A 255 7.46 -5.68 -11.25
C VAL A 255 7.32 -4.25 -11.75
N GLY A 256 6.11 -3.69 -11.78
CA GLY A 256 5.87 -2.29 -12.12
C GLY A 256 6.59 -1.32 -11.17
N THR A 257 6.57 -1.58 -9.86
CA THR A 257 7.32 -0.80 -8.86
C THR A 257 8.82 -0.92 -9.06
N TYR A 258 9.32 -2.12 -9.37
CA TYR A 258 10.72 -2.33 -9.71
C TYR A 258 11.14 -1.53 -10.96
N PHE A 259 10.36 -1.62 -12.06
CA PHE A 259 10.63 -0.88 -13.29
C PHE A 259 10.53 0.62 -13.10
N TYR A 260 9.56 1.10 -12.32
CA TYR A 260 9.46 2.50 -11.93
C TYR A 260 10.76 2.98 -11.30
N THR A 261 11.28 2.26 -10.29
CA THR A 261 12.52 2.65 -9.61
C THR A 261 13.71 2.62 -10.56
N ARG A 262 13.76 1.64 -11.48
CA ARG A 262 14.82 1.52 -12.48
C ARG A 262 14.79 2.64 -13.52
N LEU A 263 13.62 3.02 -14.02
CA LEU A 263 13.47 4.02 -15.07
C LEU A 263 13.61 5.45 -14.54
N THR A 264 13.08 5.70 -13.34
CA THR A 264 13.06 7.05 -12.75
C THR A 264 14.30 7.30 -11.86
N ASN A 265 15.11 6.28 -11.57
CA ASN A 265 16.21 6.32 -10.59
C ASN A 265 15.80 6.80 -9.18
N GLN A 266 14.50 6.75 -8.90
CA GLN A 266 13.96 7.12 -7.60
C GLN A 266 13.70 5.83 -6.81
N GLN A 267 14.37 5.70 -5.67
CA GLN A 267 14.14 4.64 -4.68
C GLN A 267 12.89 4.93 -3.83
N LEU A 268 12.21 3.89 -3.34
CA LEU A 268 11.10 4.06 -2.40
C LEU A 268 11.60 4.78 -1.15
N SER A 269 10.84 5.76 -0.66
CA SER A 269 11.01 6.21 0.71
C SER A 269 10.49 5.14 1.67
N GLU A 270 10.98 5.15 2.91
CA GLU A 270 10.52 4.22 3.94
C GLU A 270 8.99 4.30 4.13
N LYS A 271 8.42 5.52 4.16
CA LYS A 271 6.97 5.72 4.27
C LYS A 271 6.20 5.11 3.11
N GLU A 272 6.66 5.30 1.88
CA GLU A 272 6.00 4.73 0.69
C GLU A 272 6.12 3.21 0.68
N ALA A 273 7.26 2.66 1.06
CA ALA A 273 7.41 1.21 1.21
C ALA A 273 6.39 0.67 2.22
N TRP A 274 6.29 1.30 3.39
CA TRP A 274 5.35 0.86 4.44
C TRP A 274 3.88 0.97 4.01
N SER A 275 3.54 1.91 3.14
CA SER A 275 2.19 1.99 2.60
C SER A 275 1.85 0.81 1.66
N PHE A 276 2.84 0.07 1.13
CA PHE A 276 2.60 -1.20 0.41
C PHE A 276 2.41 -2.40 1.36
N PHE A 277 2.79 -2.30 2.64
CA PHE A 277 2.71 -3.43 3.56
C PHE A 277 1.27 -3.96 3.73
N PRO A 278 0.23 -3.13 3.97
CA PRO A 278 -1.12 -3.67 4.12
C PRO A 278 -1.67 -4.35 2.86
N VAL A 279 -1.39 -3.82 1.66
CA VAL A 279 -1.81 -4.48 0.41
C VAL A 279 -1.10 -5.83 0.22
N LEU A 280 0.18 -5.94 0.61
CA LEU A 280 0.90 -7.22 0.61
C LEU A 280 0.26 -8.24 1.57
N ILE A 281 -0.17 -7.79 2.76
CA ILE A 281 -0.87 -8.67 3.72
C ILE A 281 -2.25 -9.10 3.20
N ILE A 282 -3.02 -8.18 2.59
CA ILE A 282 -4.31 -8.52 1.98
C ILE A 282 -4.12 -9.53 0.84
N PHE A 283 -3.13 -9.28 -0.03
CA PHE A 283 -2.77 -10.22 -1.09
C PHE A 283 -2.43 -11.60 -0.51
N TYR A 284 -1.51 -11.66 0.45
CA TYR A 284 -1.10 -12.91 1.07
C TYR A 284 -2.27 -13.67 1.68
N ALA A 285 -3.11 -12.99 2.47
CA ALA A 285 -4.25 -13.62 3.12
C ALA A 285 -5.26 -14.19 2.11
N MET A 286 -5.57 -13.43 1.06
CA MET A 286 -6.55 -13.84 0.05
C MET A 286 -5.99 -14.92 -0.88
N GLU A 287 -4.74 -14.78 -1.31
CA GLU A 287 -4.06 -15.77 -2.14
C GLU A 287 -3.94 -17.10 -1.39
N TYR A 288 -3.50 -17.08 -0.12
CA TYR A 288 -3.44 -18.28 0.71
C TYR A 288 -4.83 -18.91 0.86
N TYR A 289 -5.86 -18.11 1.17
CA TYR A 289 -7.23 -18.60 1.31
C TYR A 289 -7.75 -19.31 0.05
N PHE A 290 -7.53 -18.76 -1.14
CA PHE A 290 -8.00 -19.40 -2.38
C PHE A 290 -7.17 -20.64 -2.74
N ILE A 291 -5.85 -20.62 -2.53
CA ILE A 291 -5.01 -21.78 -2.83
C ILE A 291 -5.25 -22.93 -1.85
N ASP A 292 -5.42 -22.63 -0.56
CA ASP A 292 -5.70 -23.63 0.48
C ASP A 292 -6.97 -24.42 0.18
N ARG A 293 -7.99 -23.76 -0.38
CA ARG A 293 -9.23 -24.41 -0.83
C ARG A 293 -9.05 -25.32 -2.05
N ILE A 294 -8.00 -25.13 -2.84
CA ILE A 294 -7.69 -25.96 -4.02
C ILE A 294 -6.82 -27.14 -3.59
N GLU A 295 -5.66 -26.85 -3.00
CA GLU A 295 -4.65 -27.81 -2.58
C GLU A 295 -3.92 -27.30 -1.32
N PRO A 296 -4.38 -27.70 -0.10
CA PRO A 296 -3.82 -27.24 1.17
C PRO A 296 -2.32 -27.46 1.29
N VAL A 297 -1.83 -28.59 0.74
CA VAL A 297 -0.41 -28.95 0.79
C VAL A 297 0.46 -27.97 0.02
N LEU A 298 -0.04 -27.37 -1.07
CA LEU A 298 0.72 -26.44 -1.92
C LEU A 298 0.65 -24.99 -1.44
N ALA A 299 -0.38 -24.62 -0.65
CA ALA A 299 -0.60 -23.23 -0.23
C ALA A 299 0.59 -22.58 0.50
N PRO A 300 1.24 -23.25 1.48
CA PRO A 300 2.44 -22.71 2.13
C PRO A 300 3.62 -22.54 1.17
N TRP A 301 3.83 -23.49 0.25
CA TRP A 301 4.95 -23.45 -0.70
C TRP A 301 4.80 -22.33 -1.73
N ILE A 302 3.60 -22.15 -2.27
CA ILE A 302 3.32 -21.08 -3.24
C ILE A 302 3.46 -19.71 -2.56
N SER A 303 2.96 -19.58 -1.33
CA SER A 303 3.14 -18.37 -0.52
C SER A 303 4.60 -18.01 -0.28
N LEU A 304 5.42 -18.99 0.07
CA LEU A 304 6.87 -18.82 0.18
C LEU A 304 7.50 -18.41 -1.16
N GLY A 305 6.97 -18.92 -2.28
CA GLY A 305 7.35 -18.50 -3.64
C GLY A 305 7.15 -16.99 -3.87
N PHE A 306 6.01 -16.42 -3.48
CA PHE A 306 5.76 -14.98 -3.61
C PHE A 306 6.68 -14.13 -2.71
N ALA A 307 6.94 -14.57 -1.48
CA ALA A 307 7.94 -13.93 -0.63
C ALA A 307 9.33 -13.98 -1.26
N GLY A 308 9.71 -15.14 -1.81
CA GLY A 308 10.96 -15.33 -2.55
C GLY A 308 11.08 -14.42 -3.77
N LEU A 309 10.00 -14.20 -4.51
CA LEU A 309 9.95 -13.27 -5.64
C LEU A 309 10.26 -11.84 -5.21
N LEU A 310 9.64 -11.35 -4.13
CA LEU A 310 9.91 -10.00 -3.59
C LEU A 310 11.34 -9.85 -3.11
N ILE A 311 11.88 -10.86 -2.41
CA ILE A 311 13.29 -10.89 -2.00
C ILE A 311 14.19 -10.84 -3.25
N GLY A 312 13.87 -11.62 -4.28
CA GLY A 312 14.59 -11.65 -5.55
C GLY A 312 14.62 -10.28 -6.23
N LEU A 313 13.47 -9.60 -6.33
CA LEU A 313 13.37 -8.24 -6.87
C LEU A 313 14.20 -7.24 -6.05
N TYR A 314 14.16 -7.34 -4.72
CA TYR A 314 14.94 -6.48 -3.82
C TYR A 314 16.45 -6.70 -3.96
N LEU A 315 16.91 -7.95 -3.91
CA LEU A 315 18.32 -8.30 -4.07
C LEU A 315 18.84 -7.88 -5.44
N TYR A 316 18.01 -8.02 -6.47
CA TYR A 316 18.35 -7.57 -7.81
C TYR A 316 18.43 -6.04 -7.90
N ALA A 317 17.51 -5.30 -7.27
CA ALA A 317 17.58 -3.85 -7.18
C ALA A 317 18.82 -3.36 -6.41
N LYS A 318 19.22 -4.06 -5.35
CA LYS A 318 20.40 -3.76 -4.52
C LYS A 318 21.73 -3.85 -5.28
N LYS A 319 21.79 -4.59 -6.39
CA LYS A 319 22.99 -4.63 -7.26
C LYS A 319 23.31 -3.28 -7.91
N TRP A 320 22.33 -2.39 -8.04
CA TRP A 320 22.46 -1.13 -8.78
C TRP A 320 22.25 0.10 -7.89
N VAL A 321 21.61 -0.08 -6.73
CA VAL A 321 21.35 0.97 -5.74
C VAL A 321 21.95 0.56 -4.42
N SER A 322 22.87 1.38 -3.89
CA SER A 322 23.70 1.06 -2.71
C SER A 322 22.91 0.88 -1.41
N SER A 323 21.80 1.61 -1.23
CA SER A 323 20.91 1.50 -0.08
C SER A 323 19.46 1.60 -0.52
N LEU A 324 18.60 0.68 -0.09
CA LEU A 324 17.17 0.68 -0.41
C LEU A 324 16.36 0.79 0.89
N ASN A 325 15.48 1.77 0.99
CA ASN A 325 14.63 1.95 2.18
C ASN A 325 13.47 0.95 2.28
N SER A 326 13.31 0.05 1.31
CA SER A 326 12.27 -0.99 1.30
C SER A 326 12.62 -2.22 2.14
N GLU A 327 13.85 -2.30 2.67
CA GLU A 327 14.36 -3.45 3.42
C GLU A 327 13.46 -3.82 4.61
N SER A 328 12.98 -2.82 5.35
CA SER A 328 12.10 -3.03 6.50
C SER A 328 10.81 -3.77 6.16
N VAL A 329 10.17 -3.36 5.07
CA VAL A 329 8.89 -3.91 4.63
C VAL A 329 9.03 -5.30 4.05
N ILE A 330 10.11 -5.56 3.32
CA ILE A 330 10.38 -6.88 2.75
C ILE A 330 10.69 -7.88 3.86
N VAL A 331 11.50 -7.48 4.84
CA VAL A 331 11.79 -8.31 6.02
C VAL A 331 10.51 -8.55 6.82
N ALA A 332 9.68 -7.52 7.03
CA ALA A 332 8.39 -7.64 7.70
C ALA A 332 7.46 -8.64 7.01
N PHE A 333 7.24 -8.46 5.71
CA PHE A 333 6.37 -9.33 4.91
C PHE A 333 6.87 -10.76 4.90
N THR A 334 8.16 -10.96 4.62
CA THR A 334 8.79 -12.29 4.61
C THR A 334 8.67 -12.96 5.97
N THR A 335 8.84 -12.22 7.08
CA THR A 335 8.70 -12.76 8.43
C THR A 335 7.28 -13.28 8.65
N VAL A 336 6.26 -12.52 8.27
CA VAL A 336 4.86 -12.93 8.42
C VAL A 336 4.56 -14.19 7.58
N VAL A 337 5.00 -14.21 6.31
CA VAL A 337 4.80 -15.36 5.41
C VAL A 337 5.53 -16.60 5.94
N CYS A 338 6.78 -16.47 6.39
CA CYS A 338 7.55 -17.58 6.97
C CYS A 338 6.93 -18.07 8.28
N PHE A 339 6.51 -17.17 9.16
CA PHE A 339 5.87 -17.55 10.42
C PHE A 339 4.61 -18.38 10.18
N HIS A 340 3.74 -17.95 9.27
CA HIS A 340 2.53 -18.72 8.96
C HIS A 340 2.84 -19.99 8.16
N SER A 341 3.51 -19.87 7.01
CA SER A 341 3.72 -20.98 6.09
C SER A 341 4.68 -22.04 6.64
N ILE A 342 5.77 -21.65 7.29
CA ILE A 342 6.76 -22.60 7.82
C ILE A 342 6.32 -23.08 9.20
N TYR A 343 6.12 -22.16 10.15
CA TYR A 343 5.95 -22.54 11.54
C TYR A 343 4.53 -23.06 11.86
N LEU A 344 3.45 -22.43 11.36
CA LEU A 344 2.09 -22.90 11.65
C LEU A 344 1.68 -24.10 10.80
N GLU A 345 2.06 -24.12 9.52
CA GLU A 345 1.55 -25.09 8.55
C GLU A 345 2.54 -26.23 8.24
N LEU A 346 3.73 -25.92 7.71
CA LEU A 346 4.67 -26.96 7.25
C LEU A 346 5.36 -27.70 8.39
N LEU A 347 5.56 -27.09 9.56
CA LEU A 347 6.31 -27.71 10.65
C LEU A 347 5.47 -28.76 11.41
N PRO A 348 5.90 -30.02 11.43
CA PRO A 348 5.22 -31.07 12.18
C PRO A 348 5.12 -30.72 13.67
N LEU A 349 3.97 -31.05 14.28
CA LEU A 349 3.69 -30.77 15.70
C LEU A 349 4.74 -31.36 16.65
N GLU A 350 5.34 -32.50 16.30
CA GLU A 350 6.38 -33.17 17.08
C GLU A 350 7.72 -32.40 17.08
N LEU A 351 7.98 -31.61 16.03
CA LEU A 351 9.23 -30.84 15.86
C LEU A 351 9.12 -29.40 16.35
N ARG A 352 7.90 -28.85 16.50
CA ARG A 352 7.67 -27.49 17.02
C ARG A 352 8.37 -27.20 18.35
N PRO A 353 8.31 -28.08 19.36
CA PRO A 353 8.92 -27.80 20.66
C PRO A 353 10.45 -27.76 20.60
N TRP A 354 11.05 -28.47 19.65
CA TRP A 354 12.50 -28.44 19.42
C TRP A 354 13.00 -27.11 18.83
N LEU A 355 12.14 -26.33 18.16
CA LEU A 355 12.50 -24.97 17.73
C LEU A 355 12.87 -24.08 18.92
N PHE A 356 12.18 -24.23 20.05
CA PHE A 356 12.49 -23.48 21.27
C PHE A 356 13.94 -23.70 21.71
N VAL A 357 14.34 -24.97 21.81
CA VAL A 357 15.69 -25.39 22.17
C VAL A 357 16.72 -24.83 21.18
N LEU A 358 16.45 -24.96 19.88
CA LEU A 358 17.35 -24.48 18.82
C LEU A 358 17.52 -22.96 18.84
N ILE A 359 16.44 -22.20 19.03
CA ILE A 359 16.47 -20.74 19.09
C ILE A 359 17.29 -20.28 20.31
N ILE A 360 17.08 -20.89 21.49
CA ILE A 360 17.81 -20.53 22.71
C ILE A 360 19.29 -20.88 22.58
N LEU A 361 19.63 -22.10 22.16
CA LEU A 361 21.02 -22.50 21.94
C LEU A 361 21.70 -21.61 20.89
N GLY A 362 21.01 -21.30 19.79
CA GLY A 362 21.51 -20.38 18.77
C GLY A 362 21.77 -18.97 19.31
N SER A 363 20.93 -18.50 20.25
CA SER A 363 21.12 -17.20 20.91
C SER A 363 22.30 -17.19 21.89
N ALA A 364 22.60 -18.32 22.55
CA ALA A 364 23.74 -18.46 23.46
C ALA A 364 25.09 -18.51 22.73
N VAL A 365 25.13 -19.03 21.50
CA VAL A 365 26.35 -19.11 20.67
C VAL A 365 26.66 -17.78 19.96
N LEU A 366 25.69 -16.87 19.85
CA LEU A 366 25.91 -15.55 19.24
C LEU A 366 26.78 -14.67 20.15
N PRO A 367 27.88 -14.08 19.65
CA PRO A 367 28.77 -13.28 20.48
C PRO A 367 28.03 -12.06 21.07
N VAL A 368 28.20 -11.82 22.37
CA VAL A 368 27.57 -10.74 23.17
C VAL A 368 27.71 -9.34 22.52
N ASN A 369 28.73 -9.13 21.69
CA ASN A 369 28.93 -7.91 20.89
C ASN A 369 27.83 -7.60 19.87
N HIS A 370 26.97 -8.57 19.53
CA HIS A 370 25.82 -8.37 18.65
C HIS A 370 24.56 -7.88 19.39
N LEU A 371 24.50 -8.08 20.70
CA LEU A 371 23.42 -7.62 21.59
C LEU A 371 23.58 -6.14 21.98
N THR A 372 24.79 -5.61 21.94
CA THR A 372 25.12 -4.21 22.29
C THR A 372 25.10 -3.24 21.10
N LYS A 373 25.13 -3.75 19.86
CA LYS A 373 24.92 -2.92 18.66
C LYS A 373 23.46 -2.49 18.58
N LYS A 374 23.25 -1.19 18.35
CA LYS A 374 21.91 -0.61 18.09
C LYS A 374 21.27 -1.39 16.94
N LYS A 375 20.27 -2.23 17.24
CA LYS A 375 19.61 -3.07 16.24
C LYS A 375 18.98 -2.14 15.18
N PRO A 376 19.09 -2.48 13.89
CA PRO A 376 18.47 -1.69 12.86
C PRO A 376 16.94 -1.71 13.04
N HIS A 377 16.28 -0.61 12.68
CA HIS A 377 14.84 -0.42 12.90
C HIS A 377 13.98 -1.55 12.30
N TYR A 378 14.43 -2.17 11.19
CA TYR A 378 13.75 -3.28 10.53
C TYR A 378 13.78 -4.62 11.27
N SER A 379 14.61 -4.77 12.30
CA SER A 379 14.73 -6.05 13.03
C SER A 379 13.55 -6.31 13.97
N LEU A 380 12.68 -5.32 14.22
CA LEU A 380 11.62 -5.38 15.21
C LEU A 380 10.60 -6.51 14.92
N ILE A 381 10.09 -6.62 13.69
CA ILE A 381 9.08 -7.63 13.34
C ILE A 381 9.64 -9.06 13.44
N PRO A 382 10.83 -9.37 12.88
CA PRO A 382 11.49 -10.66 13.13
C PRO A 382 11.66 -10.98 14.61
N THR A 383 12.08 -10.02 15.43
CA THR A 383 12.26 -10.27 16.87
C THR A 383 10.94 -10.56 17.57
N ILE A 384 9.86 -9.86 17.20
CA ILE A 384 8.52 -10.13 17.75
C ILE A 384 8.05 -11.53 17.33
N ALA A 385 8.22 -11.92 16.07
CA ALA A 385 7.85 -13.25 15.60
C ALA A 385 8.60 -14.36 16.34
N VAL A 386 9.91 -14.20 16.56
CA VAL A 386 10.72 -15.15 17.34
C VAL A 386 10.24 -15.21 18.80
N LEU A 387 9.95 -14.06 19.43
CA LEU A 387 9.41 -14.03 20.79
C LEU A 387 8.04 -14.71 20.89
N ILE A 388 7.18 -14.53 19.89
CA ILE A 388 5.86 -15.19 19.81
C ILE A 388 6.03 -16.71 19.69
N ILE A 389 6.93 -17.19 18.82
CA ILE A 389 7.26 -18.63 18.71
C ILE A 389 7.72 -19.16 20.07
N LEU A 390 8.69 -18.49 20.71
CA LEU A 390 9.20 -18.90 22.02
C LEU A 390 8.10 -18.96 23.08
N ALA A 391 7.21 -17.96 23.12
CA ALA A 391 6.11 -17.91 24.07
C ALA A 391 5.09 -19.04 23.83
N MET A 392 4.72 -19.31 22.58
CA MET A 392 3.79 -20.39 22.23
C MET A 392 4.36 -21.76 22.57
N GLU A 393 5.61 -22.04 22.21
CA GLU A 393 6.25 -23.32 22.51
C GLU A 393 6.45 -23.52 24.01
N TYR A 394 6.82 -22.46 24.75
CA TYR A 394 6.91 -22.51 26.21
C TYR A 394 5.56 -22.86 26.85
N LEU A 395 4.49 -22.21 26.41
CA LEU A 395 3.15 -22.46 26.93
C LEU A 395 2.65 -23.88 26.56
N ALA A 396 2.97 -24.35 25.36
CA ALA A 396 2.65 -25.71 24.91
C ALA A 396 3.38 -26.79 25.72
N MET A 397 4.67 -26.59 26.01
CA MET A 397 5.46 -27.47 26.88
C MET A 397 4.89 -27.51 28.30
N LEU A 398 4.56 -26.34 28.87
CA LEU A 398 3.98 -26.26 30.22
C LEU A 398 2.64 -26.99 30.29
N ALA A 399 1.77 -26.79 29.30
CA ALA A 399 0.47 -27.45 29.24
C ALA A 399 0.58 -28.98 29.19
N HIS A 400 1.50 -29.53 28.38
CA HIS A 400 1.73 -30.97 28.31
C HIS A 400 2.38 -31.55 29.57
N LEU A 401 3.20 -30.78 30.29
CA LEU A 401 3.76 -31.21 31.58
C LEU A 401 2.69 -31.27 32.70
N MET A 402 1.65 -30.46 32.62
CA MET A 402 0.55 -30.42 33.61
C MET A 402 -0.56 -31.44 33.33
N ALA A 403 -0.58 -32.04 32.14
CA ALA A 403 -1.56 -33.04 31.72
C ALA A 403 -1.02 -34.48 31.95
N ASP A 404 -1.36 -35.41 31.06
CA ASP A 404 -0.87 -36.79 31.12
C ASP A 404 0.63 -36.89 30.76
N PHE A 405 1.35 -37.76 31.46
CA PHE A 405 2.79 -37.91 31.26
C PHE A 405 3.13 -38.41 29.85
N ASN A 406 3.85 -37.59 29.09
CA ASN A 406 4.40 -37.94 27.79
C ASN A 406 5.92 -37.80 27.78
N LEU A 407 6.62 -38.91 27.53
CA LEU A 407 8.07 -39.00 27.55
C LEU A 407 8.75 -38.05 26.55
N ALA A 408 8.16 -37.85 25.37
CA ALA A 408 8.71 -36.96 24.34
C ALA A 408 8.73 -35.50 24.83
N TRP A 409 7.62 -35.04 25.41
CA TRP A 409 7.50 -33.69 25.96
C TRP A 409 8.38 -33.46 27.18
N PHE A 410 8.56 -34.49 28.01
CA PHE A 410 9.51 -34.44 29.13
C PHE A 410 10.96 -34.26 28.65
N ILE A 411 11.38 -34.99 27.61
CA ILE A 411 12.72 -34.85 27.01
C ILE A 411 12.92 -33.44 26.47
N VAL A 412 11.95 -32.89 25.72
CA VAL A 412 12.06 -31.51 25.23
C VAL A 412 12.13 -30.51 26.38
N ALA A 413 11.28 -30.62 27.40
CA ALA A 413 11.29 -29.70 28.53
C ALA A 413 12.63 -29.71 29.28
N THR A 414 13.21 -30.89 29.48
CA THR A 414 14.55 -31.01 30.09
C THR A 414 15.64 -30.42 29.19
N ALA A 415 15.60 -30.65 27.88
CA ALA A 415 16.53 -30.05 26.94
C ALA A 415 16.42 -28.51 26.90
N SER A 416 15.19 -27.97 26.96
CA SER A 416 14.91 -26.53 27.06
C SER A 416 15.46 -25.92 28.34
N PHE A 417 15.30 -26.60 29.48
CA PHE A 417 15.87 -26.16 30.76
C PHE A 417 17.40 -26.14 30.73
N LEU A 418 18.01 -27.18 30.15
CA LEU A 418 19.46 -27.23 29.95
C LEU A 418 19.94 -26.11 29.02
N ALA A 419 19.22 -25.83 27.93
CA ALA A 419 19.56 -24.75 27.00
C ALA A 419 19.55 -23.36 27.66
N PHE A 420 18.61 -23.10 28.58
CA PHE A 420 18.63 -21.87 29.38
C PHE A 420 19.84 -21.77 30.31
N GLY A 421 20.31 -22.89 30.85
CA GLY A 421 21.50 -22.91 31.71
C GLY A 421 22.82 -22.57 30.98
N TYR A 422 22.83 -22.60 29.64
CA TYR A 422 23.97 -22.23 28.80
C TYR A 422 23.95 -20.76 28.32
N CYS A 423 22.86 -20.02 28.54
CA CYS A 423 22.68 -18.63 28.13
C CYS A 423 22.89 -17.68 29.31
#